data_AF-A0A831WCS0-F1
#
_entry.id   AF-A0A831WCS0-F1
#
_cell.length_a   1.000
_cell.length_b   1.000
_cell.length_c   1.000
_cell.angle_alpha   90.00
_cell.angle_beta   90.00
_cell.angle_gamma   90.00
#
_symmetry.space_group_name_H-M   'P 1'
#
loop_
_entity.id
_entity.type
_entity.pdbx_description
1 polymer ?
#
loop_
_entity_poly.entity_id
_entity_poly.type
_entity_poly.pdbx_seq_one_letter_code
_entity_poly.pdbx_strand_id
1 'polypeptide(L)'
;MRSGLGLSYEVIHVRRRSGLLKLIKFILLLGFALLGAGFASINPEPVDVHFYFRDFSVPLGLLVLVMVGLGALLGVLSSLLLMARVRHENQRLRRQARLASEEVNNLRTIPVKDR
;
A
#
# COMPACT_ATOMS: atom_id res chain seq x y z
N MET A 1 31.47 9.97 -29.85
CA MET A 1 31.93 10.25 -28.47
C MET A 1 30.72 10.60 -27.63
N ARG A 2 30.53 9.88 -26.50
CA ARG A 2 29.53 10.07 -25.42
C ARG A 2 28.05 9.90 -25.83
N SER A 3 27.18 9.16 -25.15
CA SER A 3 27.27 8.20 -24.04
C SER A 3 25.83 7.68 -23.86
N GLY A 4 25.47 6.60 -24.53
CA GLY A 4 24.13 5.98 -24.45
C GLY A 4 23.98 4.95 -23.32
N LEU A 5 24.94 4.88 -22.39
CA LEU A 5 24.98 3.83 -21.37
C LEU A 5 24.34 4.27 -20.03
N GLY A 6 23.98 5.56 -19.90
CA GLY A 6 23.45 6.25 -18.70
C GLY A 6 22.17 5.72 -18.06
N LEU A 7 21.31 5.01 -18.81
CA LEU A 7 19.93 4.76 -18.39
C LEU A 7 19.62 3.28 -18.16
N SER A 8 20.60 2.39 -18.36
CA SER A 8 20.40 0.94 -18.21
C SER A 8 20.65 0.44 -16.78
N TYR A 9 21.43 1.15 -15.97
CA TYR A 9 21.79 0.72 -14.61
C TYR A 9 20.67 0.90 -13.58
N GLU A 10 19.75 1.85 -13.80
CA GLU A 10 18.69 2.17 -12.81
C GLU A 10 17.51 1.19 -12.90
N VAL A 11 17.29 0.59 -14.08
CA VAL A 11 16.11 -0.26 -14.35
C VAL A 11 16.31 -1.72 -13.89
N ILE A 12 17.55 -2.18 -13.75
CA ILE A 12 17.85 -3.60 -13.48
C ILE A 12 17.62 -3.98 -12.00
N HIS A 13 17.68 -3.04 -11.06
CA HIS A 13 17.56 -3.34 -9.62
C HIS A 13 16.12 -3.56 -9.12
N VAL A 14 15.10 -3.12 -9.87
CA VAL A 14 13.69 -3.27 -9.47
C VAL A 14 13.14 -4.67 -9.79
N ARG A 15 13.73 -5.39 -10.76
CA ARG A 15 13.17 -6.65 -11.27
C ARG A 15 13.44 -7.87 -10.38
N ARG A 16 14.58 -7.92 -9.66
CA ARG A 16 15.02 -9.09 -8.88
C ARG A 16 14.31 -9.27 -7.52
N ARG A 17 13.76 -8.21 -6.92
CA ARG A 17 13.06 -8.25 -5.62
C ARG A 17 11.62 -8.80 -5.70
N SER A 18 11.04 -8.88 -6.89
CA SER A 18 9.62 -9.23 -7.07
C SER A 18 9.31 -10.69 -6.77
N GLY A 19 10.21 -11.63 -7.10
CA GLY A 19 10.02 -13.06 -6.88
C GLY A 19 9.98 -13.45 -5.40
N LEU A 20 10.94 -12.96 -4.61
CA LEU A 20 11.01 -13.22 -3.17
C LEU A 20 9.78 -12.68 -2.44
N LEU A 21 9.34 -11.46 -2.78
CA LEU A 21 8.13 -10.89 -2.19
C LEU A 21 6.87 -11.67 -2.56
N LYS A 22 6.76 -12.18 -3.80
CA LYS A 22 5.67 -13.07 -4.20
C LYS A 22 5.70 -14.38 -3.41
N LEU A 23 6.87 -14.97 -3.21
CA LEU A 23 7.04 -16.19 -2.42
C LEU A 23 6.67 -15.97 -0.94
N ILE A 24 7.17 -14.89 -0.33
CA ILE A 24 6.84 -14.54 1.06
C ILE A 24 5.33 -14.33 1.21
N LYS A 25 4.69 -13.58 0.29
CA LYS A 25 3.24 -13.40 0.29
C LYS A 25 2.49 -14.73 0.16
N PHE A 26 2.96 -15.62 -0.71
CA PHE A 26 2.37 -16.94 -0.88
C PHE A 26 2.51 -17.79 0.40
N ILE A 27 3.69 -17.84 1.00
CA ILE A 27 3.92 -18.57 2.26
C ILE A 27 3.05 -18.02 3.38
N LEU A 28 2.94 -16.69 3.51
CA LEU A 28 2.08 -16.06 4.50
C LEU A 28 0.60 -16.38 4.27
N LEU A 29 0.14 -16.31 3.02
CA LEU A 29 -1.23 -16.65 2.66
C LEU A 29 -1.54 -18.12 2.95
N LEU A 30 -0.63 -19.02 2.58
CA LEU A 30 -0.76 -20.45 2.84
C LEU A 30 -0.75 -20.74 4.34
N GLY A 31 0.18 -20.15 5.10
CA GLY A 31 0.24 -20.29 6.55
C GLY A 31 -1.05 -19.78 7.22
N PHE A 32 -1.55 -18.61 6.79
CA PHE A 32 -2.82 -18.08 7.29
C PHE A 32 -4.01 -19.00 6.96
N ALA A 33 -4.07 -19.54 5.74
CA ALA A 33 -5.11 -20.48 5.34
C ALA A 33 -5.07 -21.78 6.16
N LEU A 34 -3.87 -22.33 6.40
CA LEU A 34 -3.68 -23.53 7.23
C LEU A 34 -4.06 -23.27 8.69
N LEU A 35 -3.69 -22.12 9.25
CA LEU A 35 -4.09 -21.71 10.59
C LEU A 35 -5.62 -21.56 10.70
N GLY A 36 -6.25 -20.92 9.71
CA GLY A 36 -7.71 -20.78 9.67
C GLY A 36 -8.43 -22.13 9.56
N ALA A 37 -7.95 -23.00 8.67
CA ALA A 37 -8.49 -24.35 8.50
C ALA A 37 -8.31 -25.21 9.75
N GLY A 38 -7.12 -25.18 10.37
CA GLY A 38 -6.85 -25.88 11.62
C GLY A 38 -7.71 -25.36 12.78
N PHE A 39 -7.86 -24.04 12.90
CA PHE A 39 -8.74 -23.43 13.88
C PHE A 39 -10.20 -23.86 13.69
N ALA A 40 -10.72 -23.82 12.45
CA ALA A 40 -12.07 -24.28 12.15
C ALA A 40 -12.27 -25.78 12.39
N SER A 41 -11.25 -26.60 12.13
CA SER A 41 -11.31 -28.05 12.36
C SER A 41 -11.31 -28.43 13.84
N ILE A 42 -10.60 -27.68 14.68
CA ILE A 42 -10.52 -27.94 16.14
C ILE A 42 -11.71 -27.32 16.87
N ASN A 43 -12.37 -26.32 16.28
CA ASN A 43 -13.55 -25.66 16.84
C ASN A 43 -14.75 -25.83 15.91
N PRO A 44 -15.28 -27.06 15.76
CA PRO A 44 -16.43 -27.33 14.90
C PRO A 44 -17.74 -26.83 15.49
N GLU A 45 -17.82 -26.61 16.81
CA GLU A 45 -19.05 -26.17 17.43
C GLU A 45 -19.46 -24.77 16.94
N PRO A 46 -20.74 -24.58 16.62
CA PRO A 46 -21.26 -23.25 16.34
C PRO A 46 -21.34 -22.41 17.63
N VAL A 47 -21.21 -21.10 17.46
CA VAL A 47 -21.36 -20.11 18.52
C VAL A 47 -22.55 -19.22 18.20
N ASP A 48 -23.35 -18.96 19.22
CA ASP A 48 -24.48 -18.04 19.12
C ASP A 48 -24.00 -16.60 19.24
N VAL A 49 -24.34 -15.79 18.24
CA VAL A 49 -24.08 -14.36 18.19
C VAL A 49 -25.41 -13.63 18.32
N HIS A 50 -25.61 -13.01 19.48
CA HIS A 50 -26.83 -12.27 19.79
C HIS A 50 -26.72 -10.83 19.29
N PHE A 51 -27.48 -10.46 18.25
CA PHE A 51 -27.63 -9.08 17.82
C PHE A 51 -28.94 -8.49 18.35
N TYR A 52 -29.05 -7.15 18.33
CA TYR A 52 -30.20 -6.40 18.84
C TYR A 52 -31.58 -6.90 18.40
N PHE A 53 -31.69 -7.54 17.24
CA PHE A 53 -32.97 -7.99 16.68
C PHE A 53 -32.99 -9.48 16.28
N ARG A 54 -31.86 -10.18 16.34
CA ARG A 54 -31.76 -11.57 15.88
C ARG A 54 -30.50 -12.25 16.41
N ASP A 55 -30.64 -13.52 16.72
CA ASP A 55 -29.53 -14.40 17.06
C ASP A 55 -29.13 -15.24 15.85
N PHE A 56 -27.82 -15.43 15.67
CA PHE A 56 -27.27 -16.29 14.63
C PHE A 56 -26.34 -17.31 15.25
N SER A 57 -26.59 -18.60 14.99
CA SER A 57 -25.65 -19.66 15.31
C SER A 57 -24.74 -19.88 14.11
N VAL A 58 -23.45 -19.59 14.25
CA VAL A 58 -22.46 -19.66 13.16
C VAL A 58 -21.22 -20.43 13.60
N PRO A 59 -20.58 -21.22 12.72
CA PRO A 59 -19.32 -21.87 13.04
C PRO A 59 -18.26 -20.85 13.48
N LEU A 60 -17.59 -21.08 14.62
CA LEU A 60 -16.62 -20.13 15.17
C LEU A 60 -15.51 -19.80 14.16
N GLY A 61 -15.02 -20.81 13.44
CA GLY A 61 -14.02 -20.63 12.38
C GLY A 61 -14.46 -19.67 11.28
N LEU A 62 -15.72 -19.73 10.85
CA LEU A 62 -16.27 -18.83 9.84
C LEU A 62 -16.37 -17.39 10.37
N LEU A 63 -16.86 -17.23 11.61
CA LEU A 63 -16.98 -15.92 12.25
C LEU A 63 -15.62 -15.22 12.32
N VAL A 64 -14.59 -15.91 12.82
CA VAL A 64 -13.22 -15.37 12.90
C VAL A 64 -12.68 -15.03 11.50
N LEU A 65 -12.86 -15.92 10.52
CA LEU A 65 -12.41 -15.68 9.15
C LEU A 65 -13.02 -14.40 8.56
N VAL A 66 -14.33 -14.20 8.73
CA VAL A 66 -15.03 -13.00 8.25
C VAL A 66 -14.52 -11.75 8.97
N MET A 67 -14.38 -11.78 10.29
CA MET A 67 -13.90 -10.62 11.05
C MET A 67 -12.48 -10.23 10.67
N VAL A 68 -11.57 -11.20 10.50
CA VAL A 68 -10.21 -10.93 10.02
C VAL A 68 -10.23 -10.40 8.58
N GLY A 69 -11.07 -10.97 7.71
CA GLY A 69 -11.27 -10.49 6.34
C GLY A 69 -11.75 -9.04 6.29
N LEU A 70 -12.71 -8.66 7.14
CA LEU A 70 -13.18 -7.29 7.28
C LEU A 70 -12.07 -6.36 7.77
N GLY A 71 -11.30 -6.76 8.79
CA GLY A 71 -10.15 -5.99 9.28
C GLY A 71 -9.09 -5.77 8.19
N ALA A 72 -8.77 -6.80 7.41
CA ALA A 72 -7.84 -6.71 6.29
C ALA A 72 -8.36 -5.77 5.19
N LEU A 73 -9.65 -5.86 4.84
CA LEU A 73 -10.29 -4.99 3.86
C LEU A 73 -10.22 -3.52 4.31
N LEU A 74 -10.55 -3.24 5.58
CA LEU A 74 -10.45 -1.90 6.16
C LEU A 74 -9.01 -1.38 6.18
N GLY A 75 -8.03 -2.25 6.48
CA GLY A 75 -6.61 -1.91 6.42
C GLY A 75 -6.16 -1.52 5.01
N VAL A 76 -6.60 -2.26 3.98
CA VAL A 76 -6.31 -1.92 2.58
C VAL A 76 -6.95 -0.59 2.20
N LEU A 77 -8.25 -0.41 2.51
CA LEU A 77 -8.97 0.85 2.24
C LEU A 77 -8.27 2.05 2.89
N SER A 78 -7.90 1.93 4.17
CA SER A 78 -7.17 2.97 4.90
C SER A 78 -5.82 3.29 4.26
N SER A 79 -5.08 2.24 3.85
CA SER A 79 -3.79 2.40 3.16
C SER A 79 -3.93 3.14 1.82
N LEU A 80 -4.98 2.84 1.06
CA LEU A 80 -5.26 3.50 -0.22
C LEU A 80 -5.57 4.99 -0.02
N LEU A 81 -6.38 5.34 0.99
CA LEU A 81 -6.69 6.73 1.31
C LEU A 81 -5.44 7.52 1.71
N LEU A 82 -4.59 6.94 2.57
CA LEU A 82 -3.32 7.55 2.96
C LEU A 82 -2.39 7.73 1.76
N MET A 83 -2.26 6.69 0.91
CA MET A 83 -1.45 6.74 -0.30
C MET A 83 -1.91 7.84 -1.26
N ALA A 84 -3.23 8.00 -1.45
CA ALA A 84 -3.80 9.07 -2.27
C ALA A 84 -3.42 10.45 -1.71
N ARG A 85 -3.59 10.66 -0.40
CA ARG A 85 -3.21 11.92 0.27
C ARG A 85 -1.71 12.22 0.10
N VAL A 86 -0.85 11.24 0.31
CA VAL A 86 0.61 11.38 0.15
C VAL A 86 0.97 11.73 -1.29
N ARG A 87 0.32 11.10 -2.28
CA ARG A 87 0.55 11.41 -3.70
C ARG A 87 0.14 12.84 -4.06
N HIS A 88 -1.02 13.29 -3.57
CA HIS A 88 -1.47 14.66 -3.79
C HIS A 88 -0.51 15.69 -3.18
N GLU A 89 -0.06 15.46 -1.94
CA GLU A 89 0.89 16.34 -1.28
C GLU A 89 2.24 16.37 -2.02
N ASN A 90 2.72 15.21 -2.45
CA ASN A 90 3.97 15.11 -3.23
C ASN A 90 3.88 15.89 -4.55
N GLN A 91 2.76 15.79 -5.27
CA GLN A 91 2.53 16.58 -6.49
C GLN A 91 2.49 18.08 -6.21
N ARG A 92 1.80 18.50 -5.13
CA ARG A 92 1.73 19.90 -4.72
C ARG A 92 3.11 20.47 -4.41
N LEU A 93 3.88 19.78 -3.58
CA LEU A 93 5.23 20.18 -3.19
C LEU A 93 6.18 20.24 -4.39
N ARG A 94 6.11 19.27 -5.30
CA ARG A 94 6.89 19.31 -6.55
C ARG A 94 6.56 20.51 -7.43
N ARG A 95 5.28 20.92 -7.48
CA ARG A 95 4.86 22.10 -8.24
C ARG A 95 5.40 23.38 -7.59
N GLN A 96 5.29 23.51 -6.27
CA GLN A 96 5.83 24.65 -5.53
C GLN A 96 7.35 24.78 -5.69
N ALA A 97 8.08 23.67 -5.58
CA ALA A 97 9.53 23.65 -5.79
C ALA A 97 9.93 24.11 -7.20
N ARG A 98 9.15 23.72 -8.23
CA ARG A 98 9.36 24.16 -9.61
C ARG A 98 9.16 25.67 -9.76
N LEU A 99 8.04 26.20 -9.27
CA LEU A 99 7.72 27.63 -9.36
C LEU A 99 8.78 28.49 -8.64
N ALA A 100 9.18 28.11 -7.43
CA ALA A 100 10.24 28.79 -6.71
C ALA A 100 11.58 28.78 -7.46
N SER A 101 11.91 27.68 -8.14
CA SER A 101 13.12 27.60 -8.97
C SER A 101 13.04 28.51 -10.21
N GLU A 102 11.86 28.60 -10.83
CA GLU A 102 11.61 29.48 -11.98
C GLU A 102 11.68 30.96 -11.59
N GLU A 103 11.13 31.34 -10.43
CA GLU A 103 11.22 32.71 -9.89
C GLU A 103 12.68 33.14 -9.66
N VAL A 104 13.49 32.30 -9.01
CA VAL A 104 14.92 32.57 -8.81
C VAL A 104 15.65 32.71 -10.15
N ASN A 105 15.33 31.86 -11.13
CA ASN A 105 15.97 31.92 -12.43
C ASN A 105 15.58 33.18 -13.21
N ASN A 106 14.30 33.54 -13.20
CA ASN A 106 13.79 34.76 -13.84
C ASN A 106 14.41 36.02 -13.22
N LEU A 107 14.63 36.05 -11.91
CA LEU A 107 15.32 37.18 -11.26
C LEU A 107 16.79 37.28 -11.66
N ARG A 108 17.47 36.15 -11.88
CA ARG A 108 18.88 36.11 -12.30
C ARG A 108 19.11 36.55 -13.75
N THR A 109 18.08 36.52 -14.59
CA THR A 109 18.18 36.91 -16.00
C THR A 109 17.84 38.37 -16.25
N ILE A 110 17.42 39.14 -15.23
CA ILE A 110 17.20 40.58 -15.35
C ILE A 110 18.56 41.28 -15.43
N PRO A 111 18.88 42.00 -16.53
CA PRO A 111 20.11 42.76 -16.61
C PRO A 111 20.08 43.91 -15.59
N VAL A 112 21.16 44.04 -14.82
CA VAL A 112 21.35 45.19 -13.92
C VAL A 112 21.41 46.43 -14.80
N LYS A 113 20.40 47.30 -14.67
CA LYS A 113 20.37 48.58 -15.38
C LYS A 113 21.28 49.54 -14.62
N ASP A 114 22.57 49.52 -14.97
CA ASP A 114 23.51 50.55 -14.54
C ASP A 114 23.04 51.91 -15.07
N ARG A 115 22.90 52.86 -14.15
CA ARG A 115 22.82 54.29 -14.45
C ARG A 115 24.19 54.90 -14.24
#